data_AF-A0A3M4W0A4-F1
#
_entry.id   AF-A0A3M4W0A4-F1
#
_cell.length_a   1.000
_cell.length_b   1.000
_cell.length_c   1.000
_cell.angle_alpha   90.00
_cell.angle_beta   90.00
_cell.angle_gamma   90.00
#
_symmetry.space_group_name_H-M   'P 1'
#
loop_
_entity.id
_entity.type
_entity.pdbx_description
1 polymer ?
#
loop_
_entity_poly.entity_id
_entity_poly.type
_entity_poly.pdbx_seq_one_letter_code
_entity_poly.pdbx_strand_id
1 'polypeptide(L)'
;MISMEMLGKIRRMYFRDKLSLHQIAKRTGLSRNTIRKWVRAPEANQPAYQRCASFNKLNPFHETLEQALKADSFRPKHNRRSAKALFE
;
A
#
# COMPACT_ATOMS: atom_id res chain seq x y z
N MET A 1 1.86 -6.21 -11.11
CA MET A 1 1.82 -6.96 -9.82
C MET A 1 2.54 -8.28 -10.05
N ILE A 2 3.46 -8.69 -9.17
CA ILE A 2 4.18 -9.97 -9.30
C ILE A 2 3.25 -11.09 -8.81
N SER A 3 3.07 -12.14 -9.60
CA SER A 3 2.25 -13.30 -9.22
C SER A 3 2.98 -14.20 -8.22
N MET A 4 2.21 -14.99 -7.46
CA MET A 4 2.78 -15.98 -6.53
C MET A 4 3.70 -16.99 -7.22
N GLU A 5 3.36 -17.38 -8.44
CA GLU A 5 4.19 -18.27 -9.25
C GLU A 5 5.57 -17.68 -9.55
N MET A 6 5.62 -16.38 -9.88
CA MET A 6 6.86 -15.68 -10.17
C MET A 6 7.75 -15.59 -8.93
N LEU A 7 7.16 -15.31 -7.76
CA LEU A 7 7.89 -15.29 -6.50
C LEU A 7 8.48 -16.65 -6.13
N GLY A 8 7.70 -17.73 -6.32
CA GLY A 8 8.17 -19.10 -6.13
C GLY A 8 9.31 -19.49 -7.09
N LYS A 9 9.27 -19.02 -8.35
CA LYS A 9 10.37 -19.20 -9.32
C LYS A 9 11.64 -18.48 -8.86
N ILE A 10 11.54 -17.22 -8.44
CA ILE A 10 12.68 -16.43 -7.95
C ILE A 10 13.33 -17.07 -6.72
N ARG A 11 12.53 -17.54 -5.74
CA ARG A 11 13.05 -18.20 -4.54
C ARG A 11 13.73 -19.52 -4.87
N ARG A 12 13.19 -20.33 -5.78
CA ARG A 12 13.86 -21.56 -6.25
C ARG A 12 15.21 -21.26 -6.90
N MET A 13 15.26 -20.25 -7.78
CA MET A 13 16.51 -19.81 -8.41
C MET A 13 17.58 -19.41 -7.38
N TYR A 14 17.19 -18.73 -6.29
CA TYR A 14 18.13 -18.28 -5.26
C TYR A 14 18.52 -19.37 -4.26
N PHE A 15 17.54 -20.07 -3.66
CA PHE A 15 17.79 -20.99 -2.56
C PHE A 15 18.25 -22.37 -3.04
N ARG A 16 17.67 -22.88 -4.13
CA ARG A 16 17.95 -24.21 -4.68
C ARG A 16 19.05 -24.15 -5.73
N ASP A 17 18.88 -23.29 -6.74
CA ASP A 17 19.81 -23.23 -7.87
C ASP A 17 21.05 -22.35 -7.57
N LYS A 18 21.11 -21.74 -6.37
CA LYS A 18 22.21 -20.89 -5.85
C LYS A 18 22.66 -19.77 -6.78
N LEU A 19 21.74 -19.27 -7.61
CA LEU A 19 22.02 -18.22 -8.58
C LEU A 19 22.19 -16.87 -7.88
N SER A 20 23.10 -16.05 -8.40
CA SER A 20 23.29 -14.69 -7.89
C SER A 20 22.08 -13.81 -8.21
N LEU A 21 21.83 -12.80 -7.37
CA LEU A 21 20.75 -11.83 -7.59
C LEU A 21 20.83 -11.17 -8.99
N HIS A 22 22.03 -11.02 -9.54
CA HIS A 22 22.25 -10.43 -10.87
C HIS A 22 21.83 -11.38 -12.00
N GLN A 23 22.13 -12.67 -11.88
CA GLN A 23 21.70 -13.69 -12.85
C GLN A 23 20.18 -13.82 -12.86
N ILE A 24 19.55 -13.77 -11.68
CA ILE A 24 18.09 -13.79 -11.55
C ILE A 24 17.47 -12.54 -12.21
N ALA A 25 18.06 -11.36 -12.00
CA ALA A 25 17.61 -10.12 -12.64
C ALA A 25 17.66 -10.21 -14.18
N LYS A 26 18.77 -10.70 -14.75
CA LYS A 26 18.89 -10.89 -16.21
C LYS A 26 17.86 -11.87 -16.77
N ARG A 27 17.53 -12.94 -16.05
CA ARG A 27 16.57 -13.96 -16.50
C ARG A 27 15.11 -13.56 -16.35
N THR A 28 14.80 -12.81 -15.30
CA THR A 28 13.41 -12.45 -14.95
C THR A 28 13.01 -11.06 -15.41
N GLY A 29 13.96 -10.21 -15.83
CA GLY A 29 13.71 -8.81 -16.19
C GLY A 29 13.35 -7.92 -15.00
N LEU A 30 13.36 -8.46 -13.77
CA LEU A 30 13.02 -7.72 -12.56
C LEU A 30 14.24 -6.98 -12.01
N SER A 31 13.98 -5.84 -11.36
CA SER A 31 15.04 -5.09 -10.71
C SER A 31 15.70 -5.92 -9.59
N ARG A 32 17.02 -5.78 -9.44
CA ARG A 32 17.78 -6.42 -8.36
C ARG A 32 17.21 -6.07 -6.97
N ASN A 33 16.70 -4.86 -6.79
CA ASN A 33 16.12 -4.40 -5.54
C ASN A 33 14.83 -5.16 -5.21
N THR A 34 13.99 -5.39 -6.21
CA THR A 34 12.77 -6.21 -6.09
C THR A 34 13.14 -7.63 -5.68
N ILE A 35 14.06 -8.27 -6.39
CA ILE A 35 14.51 -9.64 -6.09
C ILE A 35 15.09 -9.71 -4.66
N ARG A 36 15.94 -8.76 -4.27
CA ARG A 36 16.53 -8.71 -2.93
C ARG A 36 15.46 -8.60 -1.83
N LYS A 37 14.45 -7.73 -2.02
CA LYS A 37 13.34 -7.57 -1.07
C LYS A 37 12.59 -8.90 -0.89
N TRP A 38 12.30 -9.59 -1.99
CA TRP A 38 11.51 -10.83 -1.97
C TRP A 38 12.26 -12.06 -1.46
N VAL A 39 13.56 -12.14 -1.71
CA VAL A 39 14.41 -13.22 -1.18
C VAL A 39 14.57 -13.10 0.34
N ARG A 40 14.64 -11.87 0.87
CA ARG A 40 14.81 -11.61 2.31
C ARG A 40 13.50 -11.61 3.10
N ALA A 41 12.35 -11.52 2.43
CA ALA A 41 11.06 -11.55 3.11
C ALA A 41 10.84 -12.93 3.78
N PRO A 42 10.49 -12.96 5.08
CA PRO A 42 10.34 -14.20 5.85
C PRO A 42 9.18 -15.07 5.36
N GLU A 43 8.13 -14.46 4.81
CA GLU A 43 6.92 -15.15 4.39
C GLU A 43 6.58 -14.82 2.93
N ALA A 44 6.08 -15.81 2.19
CA ALA A 44 5.57 -15.64 0.83
C ALA A 44 4.18 -14.99 0.86
N ASN A 45 4.03 -13.89 1.60
CA ASN A 45 2.78 -13.15 1.62
C ASN A 45 2.61 -12.43 0.28
N GLN A 46 1.36 -12.47 -0.20
CA GLN A 46 1.00 -11.79 -1.43
C GLN A 46 1.36 -10.32 -1.30
N PRO A 47 1.92 -9.69 -2.36
CA PRO A 47 2.09 -8.24 -2.39
C PRO A 47 0.72 -7.60 -2.26
N ALA A 48 0.31 -7.32 -1.03
CA ALA A 48 -0.85 -6.51 -0.75
C ALA A 48 -0.42 -5.05 -0.87
N TYR A 49 -1.20 -4.27 -1.61
CA TYR A 49 -1.00 -2.83 -1.64
C TYR A 49 -1.34 -2.27 -0.26
N GLN A 50 -0.33 -1.82 0.47
CA GLN A 50 -0.49 -1.16 1.75
C GLN A 50 -0.08 0.30 1.59
N ARG A 51 -1.06 1.21 1.69
CA ARG A 51 -0.75 2.62 1.91
C ARG A 51 -0.48 2.80 3.38
N CYS A 52 0.78 3.04 3.74
CA CYS A 52 1.06 3.64 5.04
C CYS A 52 0.42 5.02 5.08
N ALA A 53 -0.20 5.37 6.20
CA ALA A 53 -0.65 6.74 6.43
C ALA A 53 0.58 7.65 6.37
N SER A 54 0.72 8.39 5.28
CA SER A 54 1.76 9.38 5.10
C SER A 54 1.24 10.75 5.52
N PHE A 55 2.16 11.68 5.78
CA PHE A 55 1.80 13.07 5.96
C PHE A 55 0.98 13.56 4.75
N ASN A 56 -0.23 14.03 5.01
CA ASN A 56 -1.10 14.67 4.04
C ASN A 56 -1.41 16.08 4.56
N LYS A 57 -1.48 17.06 3.66
CA LYS A 57 -1.87 18.45 3.97
C LYS A 57 -3.23 18.55 4.65
N LEU A 58 -4.07 17.52 4.49
CA LEU A 58 -5.39 17.42 5.12
C LEU A 58 -5.37 16.80 6.52
N ASN A 59 -4.25 16.21 6.96
CA ASN A 59 -4.15 15.61 8.30
C ASN A 59 -4.49 16.59 9.43
N PRO A 60 -4.06 17.86 9.41
CA PRO A 60 -4.43 18.84 10.45
C PRO A 60 -5.93 19.11 10.55
N PHE A 61 -6.69 18.90 9.47
CA PHE A 61 -8.12 19.18 9.42
C PHE A 61 -8.98 17.93 9.69
N HIS A 62 -8.35 16.77 9.85
CA HIS A 62 -9.05 15.49 9.93
C HIS A 62 -10.04 15.44 11.10
N GLU A 63 -9.59 15.81 12.30
CA GLU A 63 -10.44 15.78 13.51
C GLU A 63 -11.62 16.75 13.39
N THR A 64 -11.37 17.96 12.87
CA THR A 64 -12.41 18.98 12.69
C THR A 64 -13.48 18.50 11.70
N LEU A 65 -13.05 17.92 10.58
CA LEU A 65 -13.97 17.37 9.57
C LEU A 65 -14.77 16.19 10.13
N GLU A 66 -14.12 15.30 10.89
CA GLU A 66 -14.79 14.15 11.52
C GLU A 66 -15.85 14.61 12.52
N GLN A 67 -15.55 15.61 13.36
CA GLN A 67 -16.50 16.17 14.31
C GLN A 67 -17.68 16.85 13.61
N ALA A 68 -17.43 17.62 12.55
CA ALA A 68 -18.48 18.27 11.77
C ALA A 68 -19.42 17.24 11.12
N LEU A 69 -18.87 16.19 10.51
CA LEU A 69 -19.64 15.10 9.91
C LEU A 69 -20.48 14.35 10.95
N LYS A 70 -19.91 14.06 12.12
CA LYS A 70 -20.66 13.44 13.23
C LYS A 70 -21.82 14.32 13.66
N ALA A 71 -21.57 15.61 13.91
CA ALA A 71 -22.61 16.56 14.32
C ALA A 71 -23.75 16.68 13.30
N ASP A 72 -23.43 16.66 12.00
CA ASP A 72 -24.44 16.76 10.95
C ASP A 72 -25.15 15.43 10.66
N SER A 73 -24.56 14.29 11.00
CA SER A 73 -25.23 12.99 10.87
C SER A 73 -26.50 12.88 11.73
N PHE A 74 -26.49 13.53 12.90
CA PHE A 74 -27.63 13.63 13.82
C PHE A 74 -28.72 14.59 13.34
N ARG A 75 -28.45 15.44 12.33
CA ARG A 75 -29.45 16.38 11.80
C ARG A 75 -30.38 15.68 10.79
N PRO A 76 -31.67 16.09 10.73
CA PRO A 76 -32.58 15.71 9.65
C PRO A 76 -31.96 16.03 8.29
N LYS A 77 -32.23 15.22 7.25
CA LYS A 77 -31.58 15.31 5.93
C LYS A 77 -31.59 16.71 5.32
N HIS A 78 -32.68 17.46 5.50
CA HIS A 78 -32.84 18.82 4.99
C HIS A 78 -32.05 19.88 5.77
N ASN A 79 -31.62 19.58 6.99
CA ASN A 79 -30.86 20.47 7.88
C ASN A 79 -29.38 20.10 7.99
N ARG A 80 -28.91 19.08 7.24
CA ARG A 80 -27.49 18.73 7.19
C ARG A 80 -26.74 19.82 6.44
N ARG A 81 -25.73 20.40 7.08
CA ARG A 81 -24.93 21.46 6.47
C ARG A 81 -24.06 20.88 5.36
N SER A 82 -23.85 21.66 4.31
CA SER A 82 -22.90 21.32 3.25
C SER A 82 -21.49 21.73 3.67
N ALA A 83 -20.46 21.20 3.01
CA ALA A 83 -19.08 21.62 3.26
C ALA A 83 -18.91 23.14 3.13
N LYS A 84 -19.60 23.77 2.17
CA LYS A 84 -19.59 25.23 1.99
C LYS A 84 -20.19 25.96 3.21
N ALA A 85 -21.34 25.49 3.70
CA ALA A 85 -22.01 26.06 4.87
C ALA A 85 -21.28 25.81 6.22
N LEU A 86 -20.24 24.97 6.24
CA LEU A 86 -19.39 24.77 7.42
C LEU A 86 -18.24 25.80 7.49
N PHE A 87 -17.90 26.44 6.38
CA PHE A 87 -16.75 27.35 6.25
C PHE A 87 -17.10 28.75 5.70
N GLU A 88 -18.38 29.01 5.41
CA GLU A 88 -18.95 30.36 5.21
C GLU A 88 -19.43 30.93 6.55
#